data_AF-A0A9Q8UUE5-F1
#
_entry.id   AF-A0A9Q8UUE5-F1
#
_cell.length_a   1.000
_cell.length_b   1.000
_cell.length_c   1.000
_cell.angle_alpha   90.00
_cell.angle_beta   90.00
_cell.angle_gamma   90.00
#
_symmetry.space_group_name_H-M   'P 1'
#
loop_
_entity.id
_entity.type
_entity.pdbx_description
1 polymer ?
#
loop_
_entity_poly.entity_id
_entity_poly.type
_entity_poly.pdbx_seq_one_letter_code
_entity_poly.pdbx_strand_id
1 'polypeptide(L)'
;MSRKRSIESPPSTCVLELCMAKGGSRPGHLLHMGASRKPQDKVIELTCKLIYLETLKILYTANTFDMRQSESLVRLPQVITPDHCQHIRSIRFSTVLQCPIILRGVLPSRTFPPDNSTKWLAACEVLAAFHHPETLDITLAVWSQIPSDRERADDETITTLLQPLQAVRAMDFSVTLAQTVPDELRAKLGSTPYRLIQRHRPGIGYYPDSSDD
;
A
#
# COMPACT_ATOMS: atom_id res chain seq x y z
N MET A 1 18.63 -1.07 42.12
CA MET A 1 17.22 -1.41 41.85
C MET A 1 17.01 -1.42 40.33
N SER A 2 17.17 -2.57 39.69
CA SER A 2 17.04 -2.72 38.23
C SER A 2 15.59 -3.05 37.86
N ARG A 3 14.92 -2.12 37.17
CA ARG A 3 13.58 -2.36 36.59
C ARG A 3 13.73 -3.28 35.37
N LYS A 4 13.26 -4.52 35.50
CA LYS A 4 12.98 -5.42 34.37
C LYS A 4 11.91 -4.76 33.50
N ARG A 5 12.23 -4.39 32.26
CA ARG A 5 11.23 -4.02 31.24
C ARG A 5 10.72 -5.32 30.66
N SER A 6 9.44 -5.61 30.87
CA SER A 6 8.73 -6.67 30.16
C SER A 6 8.67 -6.31 28.68
N ILE A 7 9.25 -7.15 27.84
CA ILE A 7 9.16 -7.05 26.39
C ILE A 7 7.78 -7.66 26.05
N GLU A 8 6.78 -6.81 25.87
CA GLU A 8 5.52 -7.22 25.27
C GLU A 8 5.80 -7.54 23.80
N SER A 9 5.66 -8.81 23.44
CA SER A 9 5.67 -9.25 22.04
C SER A 9 4.50 -8.56 21.31
N PRO A 10 4.74 -7.93 20.15
CA PRO A 10 3.66 -7.29 19.42
C PRO A 10 2.60 -8.33 19.01
N PRO A 11 1.30 -7.97 18.99
CA PRO A 11 0.25 -8.87 18.56
C PRO A 11 0.53 -9.37 17.15
N SER A 12 0.34 -10.67 16.95
CA SER A 12 0.52 -11.36 15.67
C SER A 12 -0.25 -10.62 14.57
N THR A 13 0.47 -9.85 13.75
CA THR A 13 -0.12 -9.12 12.63
C THR A 13 -0.32 -10.12 11.50
N CYS A 14 -1.56 -10.47 11.20
CA CYS A 14 -1.90 -11.24 10.01
C CYS A 14 -1.67 -10.35 8.79
N VAL A 15 -0.61 -10.62 8.03
CA VAL A 15 -0.35 -9.95 6.75
C VAL A 15 -1.08 -10.72 5.66
N LEU A 16 -2.15 -10.11 5.13
CA LEU A 16 -2.86 -10.65 3.97
C LEU A 16 -2.19 -10.16 2.70
N GLU A 17 -1.40 -11.03 2.06
CA GLU A 17 -0.85 -10.76 0.74
C GLU A 17 -1.91 -11.11 -0.32
N LEU A 18 -2.59 -10.09 -0.85
CA LEU A 18 -3.57 -10.23 -1.92
C LEU A 18 -2.87 -10.42 -3.27
N CYS A 19 -2.62 -11.67 -3.67
CA CYS A 19 -2.19 -11.99 -5.03
C CYS A 19 -3.36 -11.82 -6.01
N MET A 20 -3.42 -10.67 -6.68
CA MET A 20 -4.48 -10.35 -7.65
C MET A 20 -4.26 -11.10 -8.97
N ALA A 21 -4.96 -12.23 -9.16
CA ALA A 21 -4.94 -12.98 -10.41
C ALA A 21 -5.68 -12.23 -11.53
N LYS A 22 -5.06 -12.11 -12.72
CA LYS A 22 -5.72 -11.56 -13.93
C LYS A 22 -6.82 -12.52 -14.40
N GLY A 23 -8.06 -12.29 -13.97
CA GLY A 23 -9.22 -13.08 -14.38
C GLY A 23 -9.67 -12.77 -15.80
N GLY A 24 -9.47 -13.71 -16.74
CA GLY A 24 -10.11 -13.70 -18.05
C GLY A 24 -11.55 -14.19 -17.93
N SER A 25 -12.52 -13.27 -17.96
CA SER A 25 -13.95 -13.59 -17.85
C SER A 25 -14.46 -14.19 -19.17
N ARG A 26 -14.97 -15.44 -19.12
CA ARG A 26 -15.77 -16.04 -20.20
C ARG A 26 -17.26 -15.95 -19.82
N PRO A 27 -18.15 -15.50 -20.73
CA PRO A 27 -19.58 -15.46 -20.46
C PRO A 27 -20.18 -16.87 -20.51
N GLY A 28 -20.61 -17.37 -19.35
CA GLY A 28 -21.35 -18.63 -19.23
C GLY A 28 -22.86 -18.40 -19.19
N HIS A 29 -23.58 -19.08 -20.08
CA HIS A 29 -25.04 -19.12 -20.12
C HIS A 29 -25.63 -19.64 -18.80
N LEU A 30 -26.44 -18.81 -18.13
CA LEU A 30 -27.19 -19.20 -16.94
C LEU A 30 -28.45 -19.98 -17.36
N LEU A 31 -28.45 -21.31 -17.16
CA LEU A 31 -29.66 -22.12 -17.24
C LEU A 31 -30.46 -21.97 -15.94
N HIS A 32 -31.64 -21.38 -16.04
CA HIS A 32 -32.55 -21.14 -14.93
C HIS A 32 -33.35 -22.42 -14.64
N MET A 33 -32.89 -23.27 -13.72
CA MET A 33 -33.68 -24.39 -13.20
C MET A 33 -34.40 -23.97 -11.90
N GLY A 34 -35.71 -23.80 -11.98
CA GLY A 34 -36.59 -23.50 -10.85
C GLY A 34 -36.87 -24.73 -10.00
N ALA A 35 -36.00 -25.01 -9.03
CA ALA A 35 -36.27 -26.01 -8.00
C ALA A 35 -36.95 -25.36 -6.79
N SER A 36 -38.07 -25.94 -6.35
CA SER A 36 -38.79 -25.54 -5.13
C SER A 36 -37.92 -25.83 -3.90
N ARG A 37 -37.36 -24.78 -3.28
CA ARG A 37 -36.46 -24.89 -2.12
C ARG A 37 -37.25 -25.22 -0.84
N LYS A 38 -36.74 -26.15 -0.04
CA LYS A 38 -37.36 -26.51 1.25
C LYS A 38 -37.10 -25.38 2.26
N PRO A 39 -37.99 -25.17 3.25
CA PRO A 39 -37.83 -24.10 4.23
C PRO A 39 -36.53 -24.18 5.07
N GLN A 40 -35.93 -25.37 5.20
CA GLN A 40 -34.63 -25.57 5.86
C GLN A 40 -33.46 -24.92 5.09
N ASP A 41 -33.54 -24.81 3.77
CA ASP A 41 -32.47 -24.23 2.94
C ASP A 41 -32.32 -22.72 3.21
N LYS A 42 -33.42 -22.04 3.56
CA LYS A 42 -33.42 -20.60 3.87
C LYS A 42 -32.67 -20.27 5.16
N VAL A 43 -32.73 -21.15 6.16
CA VAL A 43 -32.06 -20.92 7.46
C VAL A 43 -30.55 -20.93 7.26
N ILE A 44 -30.03 -21.93 6.54
CA ILE A 44 -28.60 -22.06 6.26
C ILE A 44 -28.11 -20.87 5.43
N GLU A 45 -28.87 -20.46 4.41
CA GLU A 45 -28.53 -19.29 3.58
C GLU A 45 -28.39 -18.01 4.42
N LEU A 46 -29.32 -17.77 5.36
CA LEU A 46 -29.29 -16.59 6.24
C LEU A 46 -28.11 -16.64 7.22
N THR A 47 -27.87 -17.79 7.86
CA THR A 47 -26.74 -17.95 8.78
C THR A 47 -25.40 -17.76 8.07
N CYS A 48 -25.23 -18.37 6.89
CA CYS A 48 -24.02 -18.19 6.08
C CYS A 48 -23.80 -16.72 5.69
N LYS A 49 -24.86 -16.01 5.29
CA LYS A 49 -24.77 -14.58 4.96
C LYS A 49 -24.36 -13.73 6.16
N LEU A 50 -24.90 -14.02 7.34
CA LEU A 50 -24.55 -13.31 8.57
C LEU A 50 -23.08 -13.53 8.94
N ILE A 51 -22.65 -14.79 8.99
CA ILE A 51 -21.24 -15.14 9.28
C ILE A 51 -20.30 -14.48 8.27
N TYR A 52 -20.67 -14.48 6.99
CA TYR A 52 -19.89 -13.84 5.94
C TYR A 52 -19.71 -12.34 6.17
N LEU A 53 -20.79 -11.60 6.48
CA LEU A 53 -20.74 -10.16 6.73
C LEU A 53 -19.92 -9.83 7.99
N GLU A 54 -20.05 -10.62 9.06
CA GLU A 54 -19.25 -10.45 10.27
C GLU A 54 -17.76 -10.70 10.01
N THR A 55 -17.46 -11.76 9.26
CA THR A 55 -16.08 -12.12 8.91
C THR A 55 -15.44 -11.05 8.02
N LEU A 56 -16.18 -10.52 7.04
CA LEU A 56 -15.68 -9.43 6.19
C LEU A 56 -15.32 -8.19 7.00
N LYS A 57 -16.17 -7.79 7.94
CA LYS A 57 -15.90 -6.66 8.81
C LYS A 57 -14.57 -6.85 9.55
N ILE A 58 -14.38 -8.00 10.19
CA ILE A 58 -13.14 -8.35 10.89
C ILE A 58 -11.95 -8.34 9.92
N LEU A 59 -12.11 -8.91 8.72
CA LEU A 59 -11.07 -8.98 7.70
C LEU A 59 -10.55 -7.60 7.32
N TYR A 60 -11.42 -6.61 7.09
CA TYR A 60 -10.99 -5.29 6.63
C TYR A 60 -10.60 -4.34 7.76
N THR A 61 -11.22 -4.44 8.95
CA THR A 61 -10.92 -3.53 10.05
C THR A 61 -9.72 -3.95 10.90
N ALA A 62 -9.48 -5.26 11.06
CA ALA A 62 -8.47 -5.76 11.99
C ALA A 62 -7.12 -6.10 11.33
N ASN A 63 -7.05 -6.12 9.99
CA ASN A 63 -5.83 -6.49 9.27
C ASN A 63 -5.12 -5.27 8.69
N THR A 64 -3.81 -5.41 8.50
CA THR A 64 -2.99 -4.46 7.76
C THR A 64 -2.85 -4.91 6.31
N PHE A 65 -3.24 -4.06 5.37
CA PHE A 65 -3.11 -4.31 3.95
C PHE A 65 -1.73 -3.85 3.49
N ASP A 66 -0.84 -4.81 3.22
CA ASP A 66 0.51 -4.54 2.71
C ASP A 66 0.50 -4.54 1.18
N MET A 67 0.93 -3.43 0.59
CA MET A 67 0.97 -3.22 -0.85
C MET A 67 2.32 -2.72 -1.29
N ARG A 68 2.82 -3.26 -2.40
CA ARG A 68 4.20 -3.00 -2.85
C ARG A 68 4.32 -2.22 -4.15
N GLN A 69 3.20 -2.01 -4.83
CA GLN A 69 3.17 -1.37 -6.16
C GLN A 69 1.98 -0.42 -6.24
N SER A 70 2.19 0.74 -6.87
CA SER A 70 1.18 1.75 -7.11
C SER A 70 0.01 1.17 -7.92
N GLU A 71 0.30 0.26 -8.85
CA GLU A 71 -0.73 -0.45 -9.62
C GLU A 71 -1.65 -1.28 -8.71
N SER A 72 -1.15 -1.89 -7.63
CA SER A 72 -1.98 -2.65 -6.69
C SER A 72 -2.94 -1.74 -5.91
N LEU A 73 -2.45 -0.56 -5.47
CA LEU A 73 -3.31 0.46 -4.86
C LEU A 73 -4.39 0.93 -5.84
N VAL A 74 -4.01 1.26 -7.07
CA VAL A 74 -4.93 1.74 -8.11
C VAL A 74 -6.02 0.70 -8.44
N ARG A 75 -5.69 -0.60 -8.39
CA ARG A 75 -6.65 -1.67 -8.67
C ARG A 75 -7.48 -2.06 -7.46
N LEU A 76 -7.09 -1.72 -6.23
CA LEU A 76 -7.80 -2.16 -5.03
C LEU A 76 -9.31 -1.82 -5.07
N PRO A 77 -9.72 -0.59 -5.45
CA PRO A 77 -11.15 -0.25 -5.53
C PRO A 77 -11.90 -0.97 -6.66
N GLN A 78 -11.18 -1.61 -7.60
CA GLN A 78 -11.78 -2.34 -8.72
C GLN A 78 -12.05 -3.80 -8.38
N VAL A 79 -11.33 -4.35 -7.40
CA VAL A 79 -11.43 -5.76 -7.00
C VAL A 79 -12.23 -5.98 -5.72
N ILE A 80 -12.36 -4.95 -4.90
CA ILE A 80 -13.11 -4.96 -3.65
C ILE A 80 -14.32 -4.05 -3.83
N THR A 81 -15.47 -4.44 -3.29
CA THR A 81 -16.67 -3.60 -3.34
C THR A 81 -16.41 -2.26 -2.62
N PRO A 82 -16.99 -1.14 -3.10
CA PRO A 82 -16.77 0.17 -2.47
C PRO A 82 -17.05 0.18 -0.96
N ASP A 83 -18.10 -0.53 -0.53
CA ASP A 83 -18.45 -0.68 0.88
C ASP A 83 -17.32 -1.32 1.70
N HIS A 84 -16.72 -2.40 1.21
CA HIS A 84 -15.61 -3.06 1.91
C HIS A 84 -14.33 -2.23 1.91
N CYS A 85 -14.03 -1.50 0.83
CA CYS A 85 -12.89 -0.58 0.78
C CYS A 85 -12.95 0.46 1.91
N GLN A 86 -14.16 0.95 2.25
CA GLN A 86 -14.35 1.93 3.34
C GLN A 86 -14.10 1.36 4.74
N HIS A 87 -14.06 0.02 4.87
CA HIS A 87 -13.76 -0.65 6.13
C HIS A 87 -12.26 -0.86 6.35
N ILE A 88 -11.40 -0.59 5.36
CA ILE A 88 -9.95 -0.71 5.50
C ILE A 88 -9.44 0.37 6.45
N ARG A 89 -8.83 -0.04 7.57
CA ARG A 89 -8.31 0.87 8.60
C ARG A 89 -6.79 1.00 8.60
N SER A 90 -6.06 -0.03 8.16
CA SER A 90 -4.60 -0.05 8.23
C SER A 90 -4.00 -0.42 6.88
N ILE A 91 -3.20 0.49 6.29
CA ILE A 91 -2.51 0.28 5.03
C ILE A 91 -1.02 0.48 5.24
N ARG A 92 -0.22 -0.47 4.77
CA ARG A 92 1.22 -0.33 4.60
C ARG A 92 1.55 -0.35 3.12
N PHE A 93 2.17 0.70 2.63
CA PHE A 93 2.55 0.81 1.24
C PHE A 93 4.05 0.97 1.09
N SER A 94 4.72 0.09 0.36
CA SER A 94 6.19 0.09 0.22
C SER A 94 6.61 -0.03 -1.24
N THR A 95 7.07 1.05 -1.85
CA THR A 95 7.44 1.05 -3.28
C THR A 95 8.83 1.60 -3.55
N VAL A 96 9.42 1.17 -4.66
CA VAL A 96 10.62 1.77 -5.26
C VAL A 96 10.20 2.53 -6.49
N LEU A 97 10.41 3.85 -6.55
CA LEU A 97 10.10 4.66 -7.73
C LEU A 97 11.38 4.95 -8.51
N GLN A 98 11.30 4.81 -9.83
CA GLN A 98 12.41 5.13 -10.71
C GLN A 98 12.56 6.64 -10.88
N CYS A 99 13.79 7.15 -10.76
CA CYS A 99 14.13 8.56 -10.96
C CYS A 99 15.33 8.75 -11.91
N PRO A 100 15.39 9.86 -12.67
CA PRO A 100 14.38 10.92 -12.73
C PRO A 100 13.05 10.40 -13.29
N ILE A 101 11.92 11.00 -12.88
CA ILE A 101 10.57 10.61 -13.34
C ILE A 101 10.41 10.83 -14.87
N ILE A 102 11.43 11.42 -15.51
CA ILE A 102 11.50 11.70 -16.94
C ILE A 102 11.64 10.39 -17.73
N LEU A 103 10.51 9.98 -18.32
CA LEU A 103 10.32 8.88 -19.27
C LEU A 103 11.30 8.93 -20.45
N ARG A 104 12.50 8.37 -20.35
CA ARG A 104 13.31 8.03 -21.53
C ARG A 104 14.09 6.73 -21.33
N GLY A 105 13.58 5.66 -21.96
CA GLY A 105 14.33 4.42 -22.20
C GLY A 105 13.88 3.24 -21.36
N VAL A 106 13.38 2.20 -22.03
CA VAL A 106 13.12 0.88 -21.44
C VAL A 106 14.46 0.12 -21.42
N LEU A 107 15.15 0.09 -20.28
CA LEU A 107 16.29 -0.81 -20.09
C LEU A 107 15.79 -2.20 -19.65
N PRO A 108 16.37 -3.29 -20.19
CA PRO A 108 15.91 -4.63 -19.87
C PRO A 108 16.41 -5.10 -18.49
N SER A 109 15.43 -5.57 -17.71
CA SER A 109 15.50 -6.71 -16.78
C SER A 109 16.47 -6.65 -15.59
N ARG A 110 15.99 -6.08 -14.48
CA ARG A 110 16.28 -6.59 -13.14
C ARG A 110 15.07 -7.38 -12.63
N THR A 111 15.30 -8.32 -11.73
CA THR A 111 14.32 -9.25 -11.14
C THR A 111 13.16 -8.56 -10.41
N PHE A 112 13.30 -7.30 -10.02
CA PHE A 112 12.21 -6.49 -9.47
C PHE A 112 12.27 -5.09 -10.09
N PRO A 113 11.48 -4.80 -11.15
CA PRO A 113 11.52 -3.49 -11.77
C PRO A 113 11.00 -2.44 -10.77
N PRO A 114 11.57 -1.23 -10.78
CA PRO A 114 10.98 -0.12 -10.06
C PRO A 114 9.53 0.08 -10.53
N ASP A 115 8.71 0.56 -9.61
CA ASP A 115 7.32 0.88 -9.84
C ASP A 115 7.19 2.01 -10.87
N ASN A 116 6.08 1.99 -11.59
CA ASN A 116 5.84 2.94 -12.66
C ASN A 116 5.41 4.28 -12.05
N SER A 117 6.29 5.29 -12.12
CA SER A 117 6.04 6.63 -11.61
C SER A 117 4.78 7.29 -12.17
N THR A 118 4.34 6.92 -13.39
CA THR A 118 3.09 7.44 -13.97
C THR A 118 1.84 7.02 -13.18
N LYS A 119 1.92 5.95 -12.39
CA LYS A 119 0.81 5.45 -11.54
C LYS A 119 0.83 6.04 -10.14
N TRP A 120 1.92 6.70 -9.74
CA TRP A 120 2.07 7.22 -8.39
C TRP A 120 0.97 8.23 -8.03
N LEU A 121 0.69 9.17 -8.94
CA LEU A 121 -0.36 10.18 -8.71
C LEU A 121 -1.74 9.51 -8.52
N ALA A 122 -2.09 8.57 -9.39
CA ALA A 122 -3.34 7.82 -9.29
C ALA A 122 -3.42 6.99 -7.99
N ALA A 123 -2.30 6.42 -7.54
CA ALA A 123 -2.25 5.71 -6.26
C ALA A 123 -2.48 6.68 -5.07
N CYS A 124 -1.90 7.87 -5.10
CA CYS A 124 -2.16 8.92 -4.11
C CYS A 124 -3.62 9.39 -4.11
N GLU A 125 -4.25 9.51 -5.28
CA GLU A 125 -5.68 9.83 -5.39
C GLU A 125 -6.56 8.73 -4.76
N VAL A 126 -6.23 7.46 -5.01
CA VAL A 126 -6.93 6.34 -4.37
C VAL A 126 -6.71 6.36 -2.85
N LEU A 127 -5.49 6.62 -2.38
CA LEU A 127 -5.20 6.77 -0.95
C LEU A 127 -6.01 7.92 -0.32
N ALA A 128 -6.15 9.05 -1.02
CA ALA A 128 -6.95 10.19 -0.57
C ALA A 128 -8.46 9.90 -0.57
N ALA A 129 -8.93 8.97 -1.40
CA ALA A 129 -10.32 8.55 -1.46
C ALA A 129 -10.73 7.59 -0.32
N PHE A 130 -9.78 7.02 0.44
CA PHE A 130 -10.12 6.20 1.61
C PHE A 130 -10.73 7.07 2.72
N HIS A 131 -11.88 6.64 3.22
CA HIS A 131 -12.53 7.30 4.34
C HIS A 131 -11.91 6.89 5.66
N HIS A 132 -11.04 7.76 6.19
CA HIS A 132 -10.45 7.65 7.53
C HIS A 132 -9.70 6.33 7.77
N PRO A 133 -8.61 6.04 7.02
CA PRO A 133 -7.64 5.07 7.48
C PRO A 133 -7.13 5.51 8.86
N GLU A 134 -7.11 4.58 9.81
CA GLU A 134 -6.55 4.81 11.14
C GLU A 134 -5.02 4.88 11.04
N THR A 135 -4.41 3.93 10.33
CA THR A 135 -2.96 3.86 10.16
C THR A 135 -2.61 3.81 8.67
N LEU A 136 -1.72 4.71 8.25
CA LEU A 136 -1.14 4.74 6.91
C LEU A 136 0.37 4.87 7.01
N ASP A 137 1.07 3.79 6.67
CA ASP A 137 2.52 3.75 6.64
C ASP A 137 3.00 3.64 5.20
N ILE A 138 3.65 4.68 4.71
CA ILE A 138 4.22 4.72 3.36
C ILE A 138 5.74 4.65 3.45
N THR A 139 6.37 3.69 2.76
CA THR A 139 7.82 3.63 2.59
C THR A 139 8.16 3.83 1.12
N LEU A 140 8.91 4.89 0.80
CA LEU A 140 9.38 5.15 -0.55
C LEU A 140 10.89 5.03 -0.61
N ALA A 141 11.36 4.25 -1.58
CA ALA A 141 12.72 4.34 -2.08
C ALA A 141 12.73 4.98 -3.46
N VAL A 142 13.74 5.80 -3.71
CA VAL A 142 13.99 6.36 -5.02
C VAL A 142 15.20 5.64 -5.62
N TRP A 143 15.03 5.12 -6.83
CA TRP A 143 16.04 4.37 -7.55
C TRP A 143 16.56 5.15 -8.75
N SER A 144 17.87 5.38 -8.77
CA SER A 144 18.57 5.98 -9.91
C SER A 144 18.96 4.90 -10.92
N GLN A 145 18.78 5.19 -12.22
CA GLN A 145 19.22 4.31 -13.31
C GLN A 145 20.74 4.22 -13.43
N ILE A 146 21.45 5.26 -12.98
CA ILE A 146 22.89 5.39 -13.18
C ILE A 146 23.58 4.88 -11.90
N PRO A 147 24.31 3.74 -11.93
CA PRO A 147 24.88 3.14 -10.72
C PRO A 147 25.94 4.00 -10.03
N SER A 148 26.67 4.82 -10.80
CA SER A 148 27.62 5.80 -10.29
C SER A 148 26.93 7.02 -9.66
N ASP A 149 25.66 7.20 -9.99
CA ASP A 149 24.78 8.28 -9.54
C ASP A 149 23.78 7.73 -8.52
N ARG A 150 24.31 7.01 -7.52
CA ARG A 150 23.60 6.82 -6.23
C ARG A 150 23.41 8.17 -5.51
N GLU A 151 23.71 9.27 -6.17
CA GLU A 151 23.49 10.60 -5.68
C GLU A 151 22.01 10.77 -5.31
N ARG A 152 21.85 11.63 -4.31
CA ARG A 152 20.59 12.06 -3.76
C ARG A 152 19.65 12.45 -4.91
N ALA A 153 18.41 11.97 -4.86
CA ALA A 153 17.38 12.50 -5.74
C ALA A 153 17.31 14.02 -5.52
N ASP A 154 17.16 14.76 -6.62
CA ASP A 154 17.03 16.19 -6.57
C ASP A 154 15.78 16.61 -5.78
N ASP A 155 15.85 17.79 -5.18
CA ASP A 155 14.77 18.31 -4.34
C ASP A 155 13.44 18.42 -5.09
N GLU A 156 13.48 18.65 -6.41
CA GLU A 156 12.29 18.68 -7.26
C GLU A 156 11.62 17.31 -7.39
N THR A 157 12.39 16.24 -7.59
CA THR A 157 11.85 14.87 -7.60
C THR A 157 11.24 14.51 -6.25
N ILE A 158 11.95 14.77 -5.14
CA ILE A 158 11.41 14.47 -3.80
C ILE A 158 10.13 15.29 -3.53
N THR A 159 10.10 16.56 -3.94
CA THR A 159 8.88 17.39 -3.87
C THR A 159 7.73 16.75 -4.65
N THR A 160 7.99 16.34 -5.90
CA THR A 160 6.99 15.73 -6.79
C THR A 160 6.43 14.43 -6.21
N LEU A 161 7.25 13.66 -5.48
CA LEU A 161 6.82 12.44 -4.81
C LEU A 161 5.97 12.71 -3.58
N LEU A 162 6.36 13.70 -2.76
CA LEU A 162 5.76 13.98 -1.47
C LEU A 162 4.53 14.91 -1.53
N GLN A 163 4.42 15.75 -2.55
CA GLN A 163 3.35 16.73 -2.70
C GLN A 163 1.96 16.08 -2.82
N PRO A 164 1.72 15.03 -3.65
CA PRO A 164 0.41 14.39 -3.76
C PRO A 164 -0.09 13.79 -2.43
N LEU A 165 0.81 13.37 -1.55
CA LEU A 165 0.47 12.81 -0.24
C LEU A 165 -0.14 13.84 0.72
N GLN A 166 -0.01 15.13 0.44
CA GLN A 166 -0.65 16.18 1.24
C GLN A 166 -2.19 16.17 1.14
N ALA A 167 -2.76 15.55 0.10
CA ALA A 167 -4.20 15.38 -0.02
C ALA A 167 -4.73 14.22 0.84
N VAL A 168 -3.88 13.28 1.23
CA VAL A 168 -4.26 12.08 1.99
C VAL A 168 -4.55 12.43 3.45
N ARG A 169 -5.48 11.71 4.07
CA ARG A 169 -5.89 11.89 5.46
C ARG A 169 -5.86 10.53 6.17
N ALA A 170 -5.14 10.45 7.28
CA ALA A 170 -5.16 9.32 8.21
C ALA A 170 -4.95 9.82 9.64
N MET A 171 -5.36 9.05 10.65
CA MET A 171 -5.12 9.44 12.06
C MET A 171 -3.64 9.31 12.42
N ASP A 172 -3.03 8.19 12.03
CA ASP A 172 -1.60 7.94 12.14
C ASP A 172 -0.99 7.80 10.76
N PHE A 173 -0.39 8.88 10.26
CA PHE A 173 0.19 8.94 8.91
C PHE A 173 1.71 9.11 8.99
N SER A 174 2.44 8.08 8.55
CA SER A 174 3.90 8.11 8.45
C SER A 174 4.38 7.92 7.00
N VAL A 175 5.39 8.70 6.61
CA VAL A 175 6.07 8.57 5.33
C VAL A 175 7.56 8.39 5.60
N THR A 176 8.06 7.20 5.33
CA THR A 176 9.47 6.82 5.46
C THR A 176 10.16 6.93 4.12
N LEU A 177 11.21 7.75 4.03
CA LEU A 177 12.06 7.85 2.85
C LEU A 177 13.41 7.16 3.07
N ALA A 178 13.86 6.42 2.06
CA ALA A 178 15.20 5.85 2.05
C ALA A 178 16.32 6.89 1.85
N GLN A 179 15.96 8.11 1.43
CA GLN A 179 16.91 9.20 1.17
C GLN A 179 16.81 10.31 2.23
N THR A 180 17.91 11.05 2.41
CA THR A 180 17.98 12.21 3.32
C THR A 180 17.21 13.39 2.76
N VAL A 181 16.21 13.86 3.50
CA VAL A 181 15.42 15.04 3.16
C VAL A 181 16.07 16.28 3.77
N PRO A 182 16.55 17.26 2.97
CA PRO A 182 17.13 18.47 3.53
C PRO A 182 16.06 19.32 4.26
N ASP A 183 16.46 20.06 5.28
CA ASP A 183 15.53 20.89 6.05
C ASP A 183 14.91 22.02 5.20
N GLU A 184 15.62 22.51 4.20
CA GLU A 184 15.11 23.46 3.20
C GLU A 184 13.90 22.89 2.45
N LEU A 185 13.96 21.60 2.10
CA LEU A 185 12.86 20.92 1.42
C LEU A 185 11.67 20.69 2.35
N ARG A 186 11.94 20.37 3.62
CA ARG A 186 10.89 20.29 4.66
C ARG A 186 10.19 21.63 4.84
N ALA A 187 10.96 22.73 4.85
CA ALA A 187 10.40 24.07 4.91
C ALA A 187 9.54 24.39 3.67
N LYS A 188 9.96 23.96 2.48
CA LYS A 188 9.21 24.13 1.22
C LYS A 188 7.88 23.36 1.20
N LEU A 189 7.85 22.15 1.77
CA LEU A 189 6.62 21.34 1.87
C LEU A 189 5.61 21.94 2.86
N GLY A 190 6.08 22.73 3.83
CA GLY A 190 5.24 23.38 4.83
C GLY A 190 4.63 22.37 5.81
N SER A 191 3.39 22.63 6.23
CA SER A 191 2.66 21.75 7.14
C SER A 191 2.13 20.53 6.38
N THR A 192 2.62 19.33 6.72
CA THR A 192 2.21 18.06 6.11
C THR A 192 1.28 17.28 7.03
N PRO A 193 0.28 16.53 6.49
CA PRO A 193 -0.59 15.67 7.29
C PRO A 193 0.12 14.38 7.75
N TYR A 194 1.36 14.17 7.32
CA TYR A 194 2.19 13.02 7.68
C TYR A 194 3.44 13.42 8.44
N ARG A 195 3.96 12.47 9.21
CA ARG A 195 5.30 12.54 9.79
C ARG A 195 6.31 11.98 8.79
N LEU A 196 7.30 12.79 8.43
CA LEU A 196 8.37 12.38 7.54
C LEU A 196 9.50 11.74 8.35
N ILE A 197 9.77 10.47 8.08
CA ILE A 197 10.78 9.66 8.76
C ILE A 197 11.90 9.36 7.76
N GLN A 198 13.15 9.54 8.19
CA GLN A 198 14.30 9.12 7.41
C GLN A 198 14.72 7.71 7.81
N ARG A 199 14.83 6.81 6.84
CA ARG A 199 15.36 5.46 7.06
C ARG A 199 16.88 5.53 7.14
N HIS A 200 17.46 4.92 8.17
CA HIS A 200 18.91 4.88 8.33
C HIS A 200 19.58 3.95 7.31
N ARG A 201 18.91 2.87 6.91
CA ARG A 201 19.46 1.90 5.95
C ARG A 201 19.01 2.23 4.53
N PRO A 202 19.94 2.31 3.55
CA PRO A 202 19.57 2.42 2.15
C PRO A 202 18.84 1.14 1.73
N GLY A 203 17.70 1.29 1.06
CA GLY A 203 16.89 0.16 0.60
C GLY A 203 15.73 -0.20 1.53
N ILE A 204 14.74 -0.88 0.95
CA ILE A 204 13.46 -1.20 1.60
C ILE A 204 13.34 -2.68 1.95
N GLY A 205 14.46 -3.41 1.98
CA GLY A 205 14.52 -4.84 2.31
C GLY A 205 14.18 -5.78 1.15
N TYR A 206 14.22 -5.30 -0.09
CA TYR A 206 13.97 -6.13 -1.29
C TYR A 206 15.21 -6.81 -1.87
N TYR A 207 16.41 -6.41 -1.44
CA TYR A 207 17.64 -7.01 -1.94
C TYR A 207 18.15 -8.01 -0.91
N PRO A 208 18.27 -9.30 -1.27
CA PRO A 208 18.79 -10.35 -0.40
C PRO A 208 20.32 -10.27 -0.24
N ASP A 209 20.96 -9.25 -0.82
CA ASP A 209 22.41 -9.13 -0.79
C ASP A 209 22.85 -8.69 0.60
N SER A 210 23.56 -9.58 1.29
CA SER A 210 24.12 -9.39 2.64
C SER A 210 25.21 -8.32 2.70
N SER A 211 25.41 -7.54 1.65
CA SER A 211 26.42 -6.47 1.57
C SER A 211 25.90 -5.10 2.03
N ASP A 212 24.62 -5.00 2.40
CA ASP A 212 23.99 -3.80 2.98
C ASP A 212 23.73 -3.90 4.51
N ASP A 213 24.36 -4.86 5.21
CA ASP A 213 24.37 -4.99 6.69
C ASP A 213 25.67 -4.48 7.33
#